data_AF-A0A147B8M8-F1
#
_entry.id   AF-A0A147B8M8-F1
#
_cell.length_a   1.000
_cell.length_b   1.000
_cell.length_c   1.000
_cell.angle_alpha   90.00
_cell.angle_beta   90.00
_cell.angle_gamma   90.00
#
_symmetry.space_group_name_H-M   'P 1'
#
loop_
_entity.id
_entity.type
_entity.pdbx_description
1 polymer ?
#
loop_
_entity_poly.entity_id
_entity_poly.type
_entity_poly.pdbx_seq_one_letter_code
_entity_poly.pdbx_strand_id
1 'polypeptide(L)'
;NYDLPEEEKYDVIPEIWEGHNIADYIDPDIMQKLEALEAEEELREKAGFYNMPESEEDEEMQEIRKLAKQIRKKKAILKINSRIDNTKKPRISRPVMMKRQRSLSRLRSEMTDLGLEMDNRDTHYKRAASDVRSPRPLKRKREDSEGRVRSSSKTPRDESGIRDTKVRKKVKMISRKAQKGMNQKSRKGEADRSIPSLKPRHLMVGHRGVGKTGRR
;
A
#
# COMPACT_ATOMS: atom_id res chain seq x y z
N ASN A 1 12.06 70.71 -21.24
CA ASN A 1 11.26 71.65 -22.05
C ASN A 1 10.80 70.92 -23.29
N TYR A 2 9.52 70.56 -23.32
CA TYR A 2 8.84 69.91 -24.44
C TYR A 2 7.56 70.70 -24.70
N ASP A 3 7.22 70.87 -25.97
CA ASP A 3 6.15 71.74 -26.46
C ASP A 3 4.88 70.92 -26.67
N LEU A 4 4.15 70.68 -25.58
CA LEU A 4 2.88 69.94 -25.50
C LEU A 4 1.87 70.78 -24.69
N PRO A 5 0.54 70.56 -24.87
CA PRO A 5 -0.49 71.19 -24.05
C PRO A 5 -0.22 70.98 -22.55
N GLU A 6 -0.44 72.01 -21.71
CA GLU A 6 -0.08 71.96 -20.28
C GLU A 6 -0.80 70.86 -19.50
N GLU A 7 -2.01 70.50 -19.94
CA GLU A 7 -2.86 69.49 -19.29
C GLU A 7 -2.31 68.07 -19.43
N GLU A 8 -1.82 67.72 -20.63
CA GLU A 8 -1.34 66.36 -20.97
C GLU A 8 0.17 66.19 -20.71
N LYS A 9 0.83 67.28 -20.30
CA LYS A 9 2.29 67.39 -20.18
C LYS A 9 2.91 66.40 -19.20
N TYR A 10 2.17 66.03 -18.15
CA TYR A 10 2.63 65.15 -17.08
C TYR A 10 1.87 63.81 -17.04
N ASP A 11 1.14 63.48 -18.10
CA ASP A 11 0.44 62.19 -18.20
C ASP A 11 1.43 61.04 -18.34
N VAL A 12 1.11 59.91 -17.69
CA VAL A 12 1.96 58.71 -17.69
C VAL A 12 1.60 57.85 -18.89
N ILE A 13 2.55 57.67 -19.80
CA ILE A 13 2.39 56.80 -20.97
C ILE A 13 2.51 55.33 -20.52
N PRO A 14 1.49 54.48 -20.74
CA PRO A 14 1.61 53.06 -20.48
C PRO A 14 2.56 52.41 -21.50
N GLU A 15 3.48 51.56 -21.03
CA GLU A 15 4.49 50.94 -21.88
C GLU A 15 4.11 49.54 -22.37
N ILE A 16 3.46 48.72 -21.51
CA ILE A 16 3.16 47.31 -21.77
C ILE A 16 1.70 47.00 -21.43
N TRP A 17 1.02 46.26 -22.31
CA TRP A 17 -0.30 45.70 -22.10
C TRP A 17 -0.34 44.22 -22.48
N GLU A 18 -0.77 43.35 -21.56
CA GLU A 18 -0.89 41.89 -21.77
C GLU A 18 0.32 41.23 -22.49
N GLY A 19 1.53 41.69 -22.15
CA GLY A 19 2.78 41.16 -22.72
C GLY A 19 3.20 41.75 -24.07
N HIS A 20 2.50 42.77 -24.57
CA HIS A 20 2.81 43.48 -25.80
C HIS A 20 3.19 44.94 -25.50
N ASN A 21 4.14 45.50 -26.25
CA ASN A 21 4.55 46.89 -26.09
C ASN A 21 3.56 47.81 -26.79
N ILE A 22 3.10 48.85 -26.10
CA ILE A 22 2.10 49.79 -26.65
C ILE A 22 2.72 50.66 -27.76
N ALA A 23 4.01 50.98 -27.64
CA ALA A 23 4.74 51.77 -28.63
C ALA A 23 4.71 51.18 -30.05
N ASP A 24 4.62 49.85 -30.18
CA ASP A 24 4.59 49.16 -31.47
C ASP A 24 3.25 49.36 -32.22
N TYR A 25 2.21 49.82 -31.52
CA TYR A 25 0.85 50.01 -32.05
C TYR A 25 0.42 51.49 -32.15
N ILE A 26 1.34 52.45 -31.94
CA ILE A 26 1.07 53.88 -32.11
C ILE A 26 1.23 54.27 -33.58
N ASP A 27 0.11 54.47 -34.28
CA ASP A 27 0.06 54.86 -35.70
C ASP A 27 -1.08 55.87 -35.93
N PRO A 28 -0.87 56.99 -36.65
CA PRO A 28 -1.95 57.94 -36.97
C PRO A 28 -3.13 57.31 -37.72
N ASP A 29 -2.91 56.26 -38.52
CA ASP A 29 -3.94 55.60 -39.32
C ASP A 29 -4.48 54.30 -38.66
N ILE A 30 -4.20 54.08 -37.36
CA ILE A 30 -4.57 52.85 -36.64
C ILE A 30 -6.08 52.54 -36.72
N MET A 31 -6.92 53.57 -36.67
CA MET A 31 -8.38 53.42 -36.73
C MET A 31 -8.86 52.94 -38.10
N GLN A 32 -8.24 53.38 -39.19
CA GLN A 32 -8.59 52.92 -40.55
C GLN A 32 -8.17 51.46 -40.76
N LYS A 33 -7.00 51.06 -40.24
CA LYS A 33 -6.54 49.67 -40.27
C LYS A 33 -7.44 48.76 -39.43
N LEU A 34 -7.91 49.25 -38.28
CA LEU A 34 -8.86 48.52 -37.44
C LEU A 34 -10.19 48.30 -38.16
N GLU A 35 -10.76 49.35 -38.77
CA GLU A 35 -12.01 49.23 -39.54
C GLU A 35 -11.89 48.24 -40.71
N ALA A 36 -10.75 48.23 -41.40
CA ALA A 36 -10.49 47.26 -42.47
C ALA A 36 -10.41 45.81 -41.94
N LEU A 37 -9.81 45.60 -40.76
CA LEU A 37 -9.74 44.30 -40.10
C LEU A 37 -11.11 43.85 -39.59
N GLU A 38 -11.89 44.74 -38.98
CA GLU A 38 -13.25 44.44 -38.51
C GLU A 38 -14.16 44.04 -39.68
N ALA A 39 -14.08 44.75 -40.81
CA ALA A 39 -14.80 44.38 -42.02
C ALA A 39 -14.38 42.99 -42.57
N GLU A 40 -13.09 42.66 -42.50
CA GLU A 40 -12.59 41.33 -42.87
C GLU A 40 -13.09 40.24 -41.91
N GLU A 41 -13.06 40.49 -40.60
CA GLU A 41 -13.57 39.56 -39.59
C GLU A 41 -15.07 39.34 -39.74
N GLU A 42 -15.86 40.38 -39.99
CA GLU A 42 -17.28 40.24 -40.28
C GLU A 42 -17.55 39.34 -41.49
N LEU A 43 -16.72 39.44 -42.54
CA LEU A 43 -16.82 38.56 -43.71
C LEU A 43 -16.47 37.11 -43.34
N ARG A 44 -15.46 36.90 -42.49
CA ARG A 44 -15.08 35.56 -42.00
C ARG A 44 -16.15 34.96 -41.09
N GLU A 45 -16.77 35.75 -40.22
CA GLU A 45 -17.90 35.35 -39.38
C GLU A 45 -19.13 34.99 -40.23
N LYS A 46 -19.49 35.85 -41.19
CA LYS A 46 -20.60 35.58 -42.14
C LYS A 46 -20.35 34.35 -42.99
N ALA A 47 -19.08 34.08 -43.35
CA ALA A 47 -18.67 32.85 -44.02
C ALA A 47 -18.69 31.61 -43.10
N GLY A 48 -18.92 31.80 -41.79
CA GLY A 48 -19.00 30.71 -40.82
C GLY A 48 -17.64 30.11 -40.45
N PHE A 49 -16.54 30.85 -40.63
CA PHE A 49 -15.18 30.33 -40.36
C PHE A 49 -14.99 29.86 -38.91
N TYR A 50 -15.66 30.51 -37.96
CA TYR A 50 -15.61 30.15 -36.54
C TYR A 50 -16.71 29.18 -36.10
N ASN A 51 -17.60 28.78 -37.00
CA ASN A 51 -18.59 27.75 -36.68
C ASN A 51 -17.86 26.40 -36.62
N MET A 52 -17.61 25.91 -35.40
CA MET A 52 -17.19 24.52 -35.23
C MET A 52 -18.39 23.63 -35.58
N PRO A 53 -18.32 22.82 -36.65
CA PRO A 53 -19.42 21.93 -36.97
C PRO A 53 -19.54 20.91 -35.84
N GLU A 54 -20.57 21.10 -35.01
CA GLU A 54 -20.97 20.10 -34.03
C GLU A 54 -21.53 18.93 -34.83
N SER A 55 -20.79 17.82 -34.84
CA SER A 55 -21.29 16.60 -35.45
C SER A 55 -22.48 16.14 -34.63
N GLU A 56 -23.67 16.13 -35.22
CA GLU A 56 -24.83 15.47 -34.63
C GLU A 56 -24.46 14.00 -34.41
N GLU A 57 -24.41 13.57 -33.14
CA GLU A 57 -24.09 12.19 -32.79
C GLU A 57 -25.37 11.38 -32.70
N ASP A 58 -25.57 10.48 -33.66
CA ASP A 58 -26.66 9.50 -33.65
C ASP A 58 -26.74 8.77 -32.29
N GLU A 59 -27.96 8.43 -31.87
CA GLU A 59 -28.21 7.73 -30.60
C GLU A 59 -27.37 6.44 -30.50
N GLU A 60 -27.23 5.70 -31.60
CA GLU A 60 -26.39 4.51 -31.70
C GLU A 60 -24.91 4.80 -31.40
N MET A 61 -24.36 5.90 -31.92
CA MET A 61 -22.97 6.28 -31.65
C MET A 61 -22.75 6.60 -30.17
N GLN A 62 -23.71 7.25 -29.54
CA GLN A 62 -23.66 7.54 -28.11
C GLN A 62 -23.71 6.25 -27.28
N GLU A 63 -24.56 5.28 -27.66
CA GLU A 63 -24.64 3.97 -27.02
C GLU A 63 -23.33 3.19 -27.15
N ILE A 64 -22.76 3.14 -28.36
CA ILE A 64 -21.46 2.51 -28.62
C ILE A 64 -20.38 3.12 -27.74
N ARG A 65 -20.35 4.46 -27.60
CA ARG A 65 -19.39 5.15 -26.74
C ARG A 65 -19.60 4.84 -25.26
N LYS A 66 -20.86 4.81 -24.79
CA LYS A 66 -21.20 4.44 -23.41
C LYS A 66 -20.76 3.00 -23.11
N LEU A 67 -21.07 2.05 -23.99
CA LEU A 67 -20.68 0.65 -23.90
C LEU A 67 -19.15 0.49 -23.92
N ALA A 68 -18.46 1.17 -24.84
CA ALA A 68 -17.00 1.14 -24.93
C ALA A 68 -16.34 1.66 -23.65
N LYS A 69 -16.89 2.72 -23.02
CA LYS A 69 -16.43 3.21 -21.72
C LYS A 69 -16.60 2.15 -20.62
N GLN A 70 -17.73 1.44 -20.58
CA GLN A 70 -17.96 0.35 -19.63
C GLN A 70 -16.97 -0.81 -19.83
N ILE A 71 -16.74 -1.23 -21.07
CA ILE A 71 -15.77 -2.30 -21.42
C ILE A 71 -14.36 -1.91 -20.97
N ARG A 72 -13.92 -0.68 -21.28
CA ARG A 72 -12.58 -0.18 -20.87
C ARG A 72 -12.43 -0.19 -19.35
N LYS A 73 -13.43 0.28 -18.61
CA LYS A 73 -13.44 0.26 -17.14
C LYS A 73 -13.34 -1.18 -16.60
N LYS A 74 -14.15 -2.12 -17.13
CA LYS A 74 -14.13 -3.52 -16.68
C LYS A 74 -12.79 -4.19 -16.99
N LYS A 75 -12.22 -3.97 -18.19
CA LYS A 75 -10.88 -4.46 -18.56
C LYS A 75 -9.80 -3.90 -17.63
N ALA A 76 -9.87 -2.63 -17.25
CA ALA A 76 -8.93 -2.02 -16.32
C ALA A 76 -8.99 -2.69 -14.94
N ILE A 77 -10.20 -2.90 -14.40
CA ILE A 77 -10.40 -3.60 -13.11
C ILE A 77 -9.83 -5.03 -13.17
N LEU A 78 -10.09 -5.78 -14.25
CA LEU A 78 -9.55 -7.14 -14.44
C LEU A 78 -8.01 -7.14 -14.47
N LYS A 79 -7.40 -6.17 -15.14
CA LYS A 79 -5.94 -6.01 -15.17
C LYS A 79 -5.37 -5.71 -13.79
N ILE A 80 -6.03 -4.87 -13.00
CA ILE A 80 -5.65 -4.56 -11.62
C ILE A 80 -5.75 -5.82 -10.75
N ASN A 81 -6.88 -6.52 -10.78
CA ASN A 81 -7.08 -7.76 -10.02
C ASN A 81 -6.05 -8.83 -10.40
N SER A 82 -5.79 -9.02 -11.70
CA SER A 82 -4.75 -9.95 -12.17
C SER A 82 -3.36 -9.59 -11.65
N ARG A 83 -3.04 -8.31 -11.52
CA ARG A 83 -1.75 -7.86 -10.95
C ARG A 83 -1.70 -8.12 -9.44
N ILE A 84 -2.79 -7.91 -8.72
CA ILE A 84 -2.90 -8.20 -7.28
C ILE A 84 -2.74 -9.71 -7.03
N ASP A 85 -3.37 -10.55 -7.85
CA ASP A 85 -3.31 -12.00 -7.71
C ASP A 85 -1.95 -12.59 -8.11
N ASN A 86 -1.17 -11.89 -8.94
CA ASN A 86 0.13 -12.32 -9.40
C ASN A 86 1.24 -11.96 -8.39
N THR A 87 1.37 -12.77 -7.34
CA THR A 87 2.40 -12.60 -6.31
C THR A 87 3.56 -13.58 -6.50
N LYS A 88 4.74 -13.24 -5.94
CA LYS A 88 5.93 -14.12 -5.96
C LYS A 88 5.81 -15.35 -5.02
N LYS A 89 4.74 -15.44 -4.23
CA LYS A 89 4.50 -16.55 -3.30
C LYS A 89 3.88 -17.73 -4.04
N PRO A 90 4.11 -18.98 -3.60
CA PRO A 90 3.48 -20.14 -4.21
C PRO A 90 1.95 -19.99 -4.16
N ARG A 91 1.30 -20.17 -5.31
CA ARG A 91 -0.15 -20.05 -5.44
C ARG A 91 -0.80 -21.31 -4.87
N ILE A 92 -1.75 -21.14 -3.96
CA ILE A 92 -2.53 -22.24 -3.42
C ILE A 92 -3.49 -22.71 -4.51
N SER A 93 -3.62 -24.03 -4.69
CA SER A 93 -4.58 -24.59 -5.65
C SER A 93 -6.02 -24.24 -5.24
N ARG A 94 -6.88 -24.04 -6.23
CA ARG A 94 -8.29 -23.66 -6.07
C ARG A 94 -9.08 -24.55 -5.07
N PRO A 95 -8.90 -25.89 -4.98
CA PRO A 95 -9.62 -26.71 -3.99
C PRO A 95 -9.13 -26.51 -2.55
N VAL A 96 -7.86 -26.13 -2.34
CA VAL A 96 -7.21 -25.96 -1.03
C VAL A 96 -7.36 -24.52 -0.50
N MET A 97 -7.77 -23.58 -1.36
CA MET A 97 -7.96 -22.18 -1.01
C MET A 97 -9.00 -21.97 0.10
N MET A 98 -8.72 -21.04 1.01
CA MET A 98 -9.53 -20.75 2.21
C MET A 98 -11.02 -20.55 1.91
N LYS A 99 -11.88 -21.12 2.76
CA LYS A 99 -13.35 -21.03 2.69
C LYS A 99 -13.89 -19.61 2.54
N ARG A 100 -13.15 -18.60 3.01
CA ARG A 100 -13.52 -17.17 2.96
C ARG A 100 -13.58 -16.60 1.54
N GLN A 101 -12.79 -17.10 0.59
CA GLN A 101 -12.79 -16.63 -0.81
C GLN A 101 -13.82 -17.34 -1.70
N ARG A 102 -14.39 -18.45 -1.23
CA ARG A 102 -15.36 -19.30 -1.93
C ARG A 102 -16.70 -19.33 -1.18
N SER A 103 -17.16 -18.16 -0.74
CA SER A 103 -18.45 -18.04 -0.07
C SER A 103 -19.59 -18.21 -1.08
N LEU A 104 -20.67 -18.87 -0.65
CA LEU A 104 -21.88 -19.01 -1.47
C LEU A 104 -22.49 -17.66 -1.85
N SER A 105 -22.40 -16.67 -0.94
CA SER A 105 -22.86 -15.31 -1.18
C SER A 105 -22.13 -14.64 -2.34
N ARG A 106 -20.80 -14.77 -2.43
CA ARG A 106 -20.02 -14.20 -3.53
C ARG A 106 -20.31 -14.88 -4.86
N LEU A 107 -20.40 -16.21 -4.85
CA LEU A 107 -20.78 -16.96 -6.06
C LEU A 107 -22.16 -16.52 -6.57
N ARG A 108 -23.11 -16.34 -5.65
CA ARG A 108 -24.46 -15.90 -5.97
C ARG A 108 -24.47 -14.52 -6.62
N SER A 109 -23.81 -13.53 -6.00
CA SER A 109 -23.75 -12.17 -6.56
C SER A 109 -23.08 -12.13 -7.93
N GLU A 110 -21.92 -12.79 -8.09
CA GLU A 110 -21.19 -12.77 -9.37
C GLU A 110 -21.99 -13.42 -10.51
N MET A 111 -22.75 -14.49 -10.23
CA MET A 111 -23.57 -15.16 -11.25
C MET A 111 -24.89 -14.42 -11.53
N THR A 112 -25.51 -13.81 -10.51
CA THR A 112 -26.69 -12.96 -10.73
C THR A 112 -26.35 -11.70 -11.52
N ASP A 113 -25.17 -11.12 -11.29
CA ASP A 113 -24.68 -9.97 -12.07
C ASP A 113 -24.46 -10.33 -13.55
N LEU A 114 -24.21 -11.61 -13.85
CA LEU A 114 -24.11 -12.13 -15.22
C LEU A 114 -25.49 -12.52 -15.81
N GLY A 115 -26.57 -12.38 -15.04
CA GLY A 115 -27.94 -12.70 -15.46
C GLY A 115 -28.38 -14.15 -15.18
N LEU A 116 -27.65 -14.91 -14.36
CA LEU A 116 -28.03 -16.27 -13.99
C LEU A 116 -28.87 -16.32 -12.71
N GLU A 117 -29.98 -17.04 -12.75
CA GLU A 117 -30.85 -17.24 -11.59
C GLU A 117 -30.27 -18.30 -10.63
N MET A 118 -29.77 -17.84 -9.48
CA MET A 118 -29.09 -18.68 -8.48
C MET A 118 -30.00 -19.06 -7.29
N ASP A 119 -31.32 -18.89 -7.41
CA ASP A 119 -32.26 -19.19 -6.33
C ASP A 119 -32.97 -20.53 -6.42
N ASN A 120 -32.75 -21.25 -7.50
CA ASN A 120 -33.37 -22.54 -7.76
C ASN A 120 -33.07 -23.56 -6.65
N ARG A 121 -34.10 -24.30 -6.24
CA ARG A 121 -34.06 -25.26 -5.12
C ARG A 121 -33.22 -26.50 -5.45
N ASP A 122 -33.02 -26.79 -6.74
CA ASP A 122 -32.31 -27.99 -7.24
C ASP A 122 -30.80 -27.82 -7.41
N THR A 123 -30.20 -26.90 -6.66
CA THR A 123 -28.78 -26.58 -6.83
C THR A 123 -27.88 -27.28 -5.83
N HIS A 124 -26.86 -27.99 -6.33
CA HIS A 124 -25.94 -28.81 -5.51
C HIS A 124 -25.12 -28.03 -4.47
N TYR A 125 -24.98 -26.70 -4.62
CA TYR A 125 -24.22 -25.87 -3.68
C TYR A 125 -24.93 -25.58 -2.34
N LYS A 126 -26.24 -25.83 -2.23
CA LYS A 126 -27.02 -25.66 -0.98
C LYS A 126 -26.94 -26.88 -0.04
N ARG A 127 -26.47 -28.06 -0.50
CA ARG A 127 -26.43 -29.31 0.28
C ARG A 127 -25.46 -29.31 1.47
N ALA A 128 -24.42 -28.47 1.46
CA ALA A 128 -23.41 -28.47 2.52
C ALA A 128 -23.91 -27.93 3.88
N ALA A 129 -25.05 -27.23 3.91
CA ALA A 129 -25.61 -26.68 5.14
C ALA A 129 -26.42 -27.71 5.96
N SER A 130 -26.96 -28.76 5.31
CA SER A 130 -27.81 -29.76 5.98
C SER A 130 -27.03 -30.86 6.71
N ASP A 131 -25.80 -31.16 6.31
CA ASP A 131 -25.04 -32.32 6.83
C ASP A 131 -24.15 -32.02 8.04
N VAL A 132 -23.99 -30.75 8.43
CA VAL A 132 -23.16 -30.39 9.60
C VAL A 132 -24.05 -30.19 10.83
N ARG A 133 -24.51 -31.30 11.43
CA ARG A 133 -24.88 -31.32 12.85
C ARG A 133 -23.61 -31.10 13.66
N SER A 134 -23.20 -29.85 13.83
CA SER A 134 -22.09 -29.49 14.71
C SER A 134 -22.44 -29.94 16.14
N PRO A 135 -21.68 -30.86 16.76
CA PRO A 135 -21.84 -31.15 18.18
C PRO A 135 -21.63 -29.85 18.95
N ARG A 136 -22.50 -29.53 19.91
CA ARG A 136 -22.33 -28.34 20.76
C ARG A 136 -20.90 -28.37 21.35
N PRO A 137 -20.12 -27.27 21.30
CA PRO A 137 -18.77 -27.28 21.83
C PRO A 137 -18.85 -27.58 23.34
N LEU A 138 -18.33 -28.75 23.76
CA LEU A 138 -18.16 -29.04 25.18
C LEU A 138 -17.23 -27.97 25.75
N LYS A 139 -17.76 -27.15 26.66
CA LYS A 139 -16.99 -26.17 27.45
C LYS A 139 -16.05 -26.89 28.42
N ARG A 140 -15.05 -27.62 27.94
CA ARG A 140 -13.93 -28.04 28.80
C ARG A 140 -12.89 -26.94 28.78
N LYS A 141 -12.98 -26.04 29.75
CA LYS A 141 -11.81 -25.28 30.22
C LYS A 141 -10.77 -26.33 30.64
N ARG A 142 -9.72 -26.52 29.85
CA ARG A 142 -8.50 -27.20 30.31
C ARG A 142 -7.80 -26.21 31.23
N GLU A 143 -8.13 -26.23 32.50
CA GLU A 143 -7.34 -25.56 33.54
C GLU A 143 -6.12 -26.44 33.81
N ASP A 144 -5.15 -26.35 32.91
CA ASP A 144 -3.77 -26.70 33.22
C ASP A 144 -2.94 -25.45 32.93
N SER A 145 -2.83 -24.60 33.95
CA SER A 145 -2.08 -23.35 33.88
C SER A 145 -0.57 -23.58 33.72
N GLU A 146 -0.08 -24.82 33.90
CA GLU A 146 1.33 -25.18 33.75
C GLU A 146 1.62 -25.95 32.45
N GLY A 147 0.61 -26.28 31.64
CA GLY A 147 0.78 -26.89 30.32
C GLY A 147 1.41 -28.30 30.35
N ARG A 148 1.12 -29.12 31.38
CA ARG A 148 1.58 -30.51 31.48
C ARG A 148 0.78 -31.42 30.57
N VAL A 149 1.16 -31.42 29.29
CA VAL A 149 0.71 -32.42 28.33
C VAL A 149 1.45 -33.73 28.60
N ARG A 150 0.77 -34.64 29.31
CA ARG A 150 1.02 -36.09 29.46
C ARG A 150 2.03 -36.51 30.56
N SER A 151 1.61 -37.54 31.30
CA SER A 151 2.33 -38.33 32.32
C SER A 151 2.78 -37.61 33.60
N SER A 152 1.89 -37.56 34.59
CA SER A 152 2.18 -37.15 35.98
C SER A 152 2.45 -38.35 36.90
N SER A 153 3.14 -39.39 36.44
CA SER A 153 3.48 -40.53 37.32
C SER A 153 4.66 -40.25 38.25
N LYS A 154 5.49 -39.25 37.93
CA LYS A 154 6.67 -38.90 38.73
C LYS A 154 6.69 -37.42 39.06
N THR A 155 6.97 -37.12 40.32
CA THR A 155 7.24 -35.75 40.76
C THR A 155 8.53 -35.24 40.10
N PRO A 156 8.54 -34.00 39.59
CA PRO A 156 9.75 -33.39 39.04
C PRO A 156 10.89 -33.33 40.06
N ARG A 157 12.13 -33.41 39.57
CA ARG A 157 13.34 -33.42 40.42
C ARG A 157 13.53 -32.11 41.20
N ASP A 158 13.03 -30.99 40.70
CA ASP A 158 13.03 -29.69 41.41
C ASP A 158 11.97 -29.61 42.53
N GLU A 159 11.01 -30.54 42.56
CA GLU A 159 9.91 -30.61 43.52
C GLU A 159 10.11 -31.71 44.56
N SER A 160 10.68 -32.86 44.17
CA SER A 160 10.71 -34.09 44.96
C SER A 160 11.42 -34.00 46.31
N GLY A 161 12.25 -32.97 46.54
CA GLY A 161 12.98 -32.73 47.78
C GLY A 161 12.48 -31.54 48.61
N ILE A 162 11.38 -30.90 48.21
CA ILE A 162 10.89 -29.67 48.85
C ILE A 162 9.57 -29.97 49.56
N ARG A 163 9.51 -29.67 50.87
CA ARG A 163 8.34 -29.95 51.72
C ARG A 163 7.09 -29.16 51.32
N ASP A 164 7.24 -27.84 51.14
CA ASP A 164 6.11 -26.93 50.90
C ASP A 164 6.25 -26.09 49.63
N THR A 165 5.11 -25.71 49.06
CA THR A 165 5.03 -24.78 47.91
C THR A 165 5.61 -23.39 48.23
N LYS A 166 5.50 -22.92 49.49
CA LYS A 166 6.11 -21.68 49.97
C LYS A 166 7.65 -21.75 49.91
N VAL A 167 8.21 -22.87 50.38
CA VAL A 167 9.66 -23.14 50.32
C VAL A 167 10.11 -23.23 48.86
N ARG A 168 9.33 -23.87 47.99
CA ARG A 168 9.61 -23.94 46.55
C ARG A 168 9.73 -22.56 45.90
N LYS A 169 8.77 -21.66 46.19
CA LYS A 169 8.84 -20.27 45.70
C LYS A 169 10.11 -19.57 46.19
N LYS A 170 10.49 -19.78 47.46
CA LYS A 170 11.73 -19.23 48.05
C LYS A 170 12.99 -19.77 47.35
N VAL A 171 13.08 -21.07 47.11
CA VAL A 171 14.20 -21.71 46.39
C VAL A 171 14.32 -21.14 44.96
N LYS A 172 13.20 -21.00 44.25
CA LYS A 172 13.19 -20.40 42.90
C LYS A 172 13.66 -18.94 42.90
N MET A 173 13.30 -18.17 43.92
CA MET A 173 13.82 -16.79 44.10
C MET A 173 15.32 -16.77 44.38
N ILE A 174 15.82 -17.66 45.23
CA ILE A 174 17.27 -17.78 45.53
C ILE A 174 18.05 -18.16 44.27
N SER A 175 17.56 -19.13 43.48
CA SER A 175 18.17 -19.53 42.21
C SER A 175 18.27 -18.35 41.23
N ARG A 176 17.19 -17.58 41.05
CA ARG A 176 17.21 -16.37 40.21
C ARG A 176 18.18 -15.30 40.72
N LYS A 177 18.30 -15.13 42.04
CA LYS A 177 19.27 -14.20 42.64
C LYS A 177 20.71 -14.64 42.38
N ALA A 178 21.01 -15.94 42.51
CA ALA A 178 22.35 -16.49 42.25
C ALA A 178 22.80 -16.28 40.79
N GLN A 179 21.87 -16.35 39.83
CA GLN A 179 22.17 -16.14 38.41
C GLN A 179 22.48 -14.67 38.03
N LYS A 180 22.18 -13.69 38.89
CA LYS A 180 22.35 -12.26 38.56
C LYS A 180 23.78 -11.89 38.15
N GLY A 181 24.80 -12.36 38.86
CA GLY A 181 26.19 -12.02 38.56
C GLY A 181 26.68 -12.59 37.22
N MET A 182 26.15 -13.75 36.83
CA MET A 182 26.41 -14.36 35.54
C MET A 182 25.70 -13.61 34.41
N ASN A 183 24.43 -13.26 34.62
CA ASN A 183 23.62 -12.52 33.66
C ASN A 183 24.16 -11.09 33.45
N GLN A 184 24.69 -10.45 34.50
CA GLN A 184 25.35 -9.14 34.41
C GLN A 184 26.58 -9.19 33.47
N LYS A 185 27.27 -10.34 33.43
CA LYS A 185 28.40 -10.59 32.52
C LYS A 185 27.95 -11.16 31.17
N SER A 186 26.64 -11.18 30.89
CA SER A 186 26.04 -11.68 29.64
C SER A 186 26.47 -13.10 29.25
N ARG A 187 26.70 -13.96 30.25
CA ARG A 187 27.05 -15.37 30.01
C ARG A 187 25.83 -16.15 29.54
N LYS A 188 26.04 -17.12 28.64
CA LYS A 188 24.96 -17.95 28.07
C LYS A 188 24.31 -18.88 29.10
N GLY A 189 25.03 -19.23 30.16
CA GLY A 189 24.57 -20.09 31.24
C GLY A 189 25.73 -20.45 32.17
N GLU A 190 25.46 -21.29 33.18
CA GLU A 190 26.47 -21.67 34.19
C GLU A 190 27.67 -22.42 33.59
N ALA A 191 27.46 -23.10 32.46
CA ALA A 191 28.50 -23.80 31.71
C ALA A 191 29.44 -22.84 30.95
N ASP A 192 29.05 -21.59 30.72
CA ASP A 192 29.82 -20.62 29.95
C ASP A 192 30.94 -20.00 30.81
N ARG A 193 32.08 -20.68 30.80
CA ARG A 193 33.31 -20.34 31.54
C ARG A 193 34.48 -19.99 30.62
N SER A 194 34.19 -19.57 29.38
CA SER A 194 35.21 -19.18 28.41
C SER A 194 35.94 -17.90 28.85
N ILE A 195 37.27 -17.90 28.74
CA ILE A 195 38.12 -16.76 29.06
C ILE A 195 38.68 -16.20 27.75
N PRO A 196 38.20 -15.02 27.28
CA PRO A 196 38.72 -14.43 26.06
C PRO A 196 40.12 -13.84 26.27
N SER A 197 40.96 -13.93 25.25
CA SER A 197 42.27 -13.25 25.25
C SER A 197 42.10 -11.76 24.96
N LEU A 198 42.06 -10.93 26.01
CA LEU A 198 41.85 -9.48 25.87
C LEU A 198 43.01 -8.76 25.16
N LYS A 199 44.24 -9.26 25.31
CA LYS A 199 45.45 -8.70 24.70
C LYS A 199 46.18 -9.79 23.90
N PRO A 200 45.71 -10.14 22.70
CA PRO A 200 46.34 -11.20 21.94
C PRO A 200 47.68 -10.72 21.37
N ARG A 201 48.71 -11.57 21.47
CA ARG A 201 50.10 -11.22 21.15
C ARG A 201 50.28 -10.65 19.74
N HIS A 202 49.62 -11.24 18.75
CA HIS A 202 49.70 -10.84 17.34
C HIS A 202 49.04 -9.48 17.01
N LEU A 203 48.37 -8.84 17.98
CA LEU A 203 47.93 -7.44 17.89
C LEU A 203 48.94 -6.47 18.52
N MET A 204 49.53 -6.87 19.66
CA MET A 204 50.25 -5.96 20.55
C MET A 204 51.78 -6.03 20.42
N VAL A 205 52.30 -7.03 19.70
CA VAL A 205 53.74 -7.29 19.60
C VAL A 205 54.17 -7.31 18.14
N GLY A 206 55.29 -6.63 17.87
CA GLY A 206 55.92 -6.54 16.56
C GLY A 206 55.66 -5.22 15.85
N HIS A 207 56.50 -4.89 14.87
CA HIS A 207 56.41 -3.70 14.04
C HIS A 207 56.28 -4.11 12.57
N ARG A 208 55.59 -3.32 11.74
CA ARG A 208 55.44 -3.61 10.31
C ARG A 208 56.67 -3.11 9.55
N GLY A 209 57.49 -4.04 9.06
CA GLY A 209 58.60 -3.74 8.17
C GLY A 209 58.18 -3.60 6.70
N VAL A 210 59.14 -3.30 5.82
CA VAL A 210 58.94 -3.27 4.37
C VAL A 210 58.90 -4.71 3.84
N GLY A 211 57.79 -5.12 3.21
CA GLY A 211 57.60 -6.47 2.67
C GLY A 211 56.30 -7.14 3.12
N LYS A 212 56.34 -8.45 3.35
CA LYS A 212 55.16 -9.26 3.73
C LYS A 212 54.63 -8.86 5.11
N THR A 213 53.33 -8.61 5.19
CA THR A 213 52.61 -8.23 6.42
C THR A 213 51.84 -9.42 6.98
N GLY A 214 51.62 -9.44 8.30
CA GLY A 214 50.92 -10.52 9.01
C GLY A 214 49.38 -10.49 8.89
N ARG A 215 48.84 -9.47 8.23
CA ARG A 215 47.40 -9.32 7.93
C ARG A 215 47.25 -8.73 6.53
N ARG A 216 46.19 -9.12 5.84
CA ARG A 216 45.83 -8.59 4.52
C ARG A 216 45.43 -7.13 4.61
#